data_AF-A0A6L4ZBD1-F1
#
_entry.id   AF-A0A6L4ZBD1-F1
#
_cell.length_a   1.000
_cell.length_b   1.000
_cell.length_c   1.000
_cell.angle_alpha   90.00
_cell.angle_beta   90.00
_cell.angle_gamma   90.00
#
_symmetry.space_group_name_H-M   'P 1'
#
loop_
_entity.id
_entity.type
_entity.pdbx_description
1 polymer ?
#
loop_
_entity_poly.entity_id
_entity_poly.type
_entity_poly.pdbx_seq_one_letter_code
_entity_poly.pdbx_strand_id
1 'polypeptide(L)'
;MSITKKSKKIGILTAGGDCPGLNAAIRGVGKTAIVEYGMEVLGFNAGFLGLINGDYIELKEAQLSGILTLGGTILGTSREKPYKLVSENGEENHKPEKIIETYKNLGLDAVVCIGGNGTMKTADLLSKEGLNIIDCHRCHRPFTYHGQLTPKGDDYRNYGAQCWLAGAVLGDCRWWRHHPHP
;
A
#
# COMPACT_ATOMS: atom_id res chain seq x y z
N MET A 1 14.14 -24.02 19.71
CA MET A 1 14.59 -22.77 19.08
C MET A 1 13.36 -21.98 18.69
N SER A 2 13.01 -20.96 19.47
CA SER A 2 11.91 -20.07 19.16
C SER A 2 12.27 -19.33 17.88
N ILE A 3 11.61 -19.66 16.77
CA ILE A 3 11.68 -18.87 15.55
C ILE A 3 11.00 -17.55 15.91
N THR A 4 11.79 -16.55 16.28
CA THR A 4 11.31 -15.17 16.45
C THR A 4 10.82 -14.72 15.09
N LYS A 5 9.51 -14.86 14.84
CA LYS A 5 8.84 -14.39 13.63
C LYS A 5 9.06 -12.88 13.57
N LYS A 6 10.00 -12.45 12.71
CA LYS A 6 10.26 -11.03 12.47
C LYS A 6 8.92 -10.37 12.15
N SER A 7 8.59 -9.27 12.85
CA SER A 7 7.35 -8.55 12.54
C SER A 7 7.42 -8.11 11.08
N LYS A 8 6.34 -8.39 10.35
CA LYS A 8 6.28 -8.02 8.93
C LYS A 8 6.14 -6.51 8.82
N LYS A 9 6.76 -5.95 7.79
CA LYS A 9 6.76 -4.50 7.56
C LYS A 9 6.08 -4.18 6.24
N ILE A 10 5.08 -3.29 6.28
CA ILE A 10 4.37 -2.86 5.08
C ILE A 10 4.55 -1.36 4.84
N GLY A 11 4.66 -0.99 3.57
CA GLY A 11 4.58 0.39 3.12
C GLY A 11 3.17 0.75 2.70
N ILE A 12 2.74 2.00 2.91
CA ILE A 12 1.50 2.56 2.39
C ILE A 12 1.83 3.86 1.68
N LEU A 13 1.33 4.05 0.46
CA LEU A 13 1.50 5.30 -0.29
C LEU A 13 0.19 5.67 -1.00
N THR A 14 -0.01 6.98 -1.18
CA THR A 14 -1.14 7.54 -1.94
C THR A 14 -0.64 8.30 -3.16
N ALA A 15 -1.08 7.90 -4.36
CA ALA A 15 -0.64 8.50 -5.61
C ALA A 15 -1.81 8.85 -6.53
N GLY A 16 -1.69 9.97 -7.25
CA GLY A 16 -2.68 10.44 -8.21
C GLY A 16 -3.33 11.78 -7.84
N GLY A 17 -4.60 11.93 -8.21
CA GLY A 17 -5.42 13.08 -7.81
C GLY A 17 -6.13 12.80 -6.50
N ASP A 18 -6.37 13.85 -5.73
CA ASP A 18 -7.07 13.74 -4.45
C ASP A 18 -8.49 13.20 -4.66
N CYS A 19 -8.84 12.17 -3.88
CA CYS A 19 -10.11 11.46 -3.98
C CYS A 19 -10.70 11.31 -2.56
N PRO A 20 -12.02 11.51 -2.37
CA PRO A 20 -12.63 11.24 -1.08
C PRO A 20 -12.43 9.76 -0.72
N GLY A 21 -11.91 9.50 0.48
CA GLY A 21 -11.72 8.16 1.02
C GLY A 21 -10.28 7.67 1.11
N LEU A 22 -9.28 8.41 0.60
CA LEU A 22 -7.86 8.00 0.72
C LEU A 22 -7.45 7.79 2.18
N ASN A 23 -7.83 8.70 3.07
CA ASN A 23 -7.61 8.54 4.51
C ASN A 23 -8.35 7.35 5.12
N ALA A 24 -9.53 7.00 4.59
CA ALA A 24 -10.26 5.81 5.02
C ALA A 24 -9.53 4.53 4.62
N ALA A 25 -8.96 4.47 3.42
CA ALA A 25 -8.15 3.35 2.95
C ALA A 25 -6.84 3.22 3.76
N ILE A 26 -6.12 4.32 3.99
CA ILE A 26 -4.92 4.33 4.85
C ILE A 26 -5.27 3.81 6.26
N ARG A 27 -6.38 4.29 6.84
CA ARG A 27 -6.85 3.84 8.15
C ARG A 27 -7.21 2.36 8.15
N GLY A 28 -7.97 1.89 7.16
CA GLY A 28 -8.44 0.50 7.09
C GLY A 28 -7.28 -0.49 6.99
N VAL A 29 -6.32 -0.21 6.11
CA VAL A 29 -5.11 -1.03 5.92
C VAL A 29 -4.18 -0.90 7.13
N GLY A 30 -3.83 0.32 7.52
CA GLY A 30 -2.85 0.58 8.59
C GLY A 30 -3.35 0.09 9.95
N LYS A 31 -4.60 0.38 10.33
CA LYS A 31 -5.13 -0.04 11.63
C LYS A 31 -5.22 -1.56 11.72
N THR A 32 -5.67 -2.21 10.65
CA THR A 32 -5.70 -3.67 10.56
C THR A 32 -4.30 -4.28 10.69
N ALA A 33 -3.32 -3.77 9.93
CA ALA A 33 -1.96 -4.28 9.96
C ALA A 33 -1.34 -4.20 11.37
N ILE A 34 -1.55 -3.08 12.07
CA ILE A 34 -1.04 -2.84 13.41
C ILE A 34 -1.79 -3.69 14.45
N VAL A 35 -3.12 -3.61 14.48
CA VAL A 35 -3.94 -4.17 15.57
C VAL A 35 -4.15 -5.68 15.42
N GLU A 36 -4.49 -6.15 14.22
CA GLU A 36 -4.82 -7.56 14.00
C GLU A 36 -3.58 -8.43 13.75
N TYR A 37 -2.55 -7.84 13.13
CA TYR A 37 -1.38 -8.60 12.68
C TYR A 37 -0.05 -8.18 13.33
N GLY A 38 -0.04 -7.13 14.16
CA GLY A 38 1.16 -6.67 14.86
C GLY A 38 2.29 -6.20 13.93
N MET A 39 1.95 -5.79 12.71
CA MET A 39 2.91 -5.38 11.67
C MET A 39 3.40 -3.95 11.88
N GLU A 40 4.62 -3.68 11.41
CA GLU A 40 5.13 -2.32 11.28
C GLU A 40 4.59 -1.67 10.00
N VAL A 41 4.07 -0.46 10.09
CA VAL A 41 3.47 0.26 8.96
C VAL A 41 4.23 1.56 8.70
N LEU A 42 4.77 1.70 7.50
CA LEU A 42 5.43 2.92 7.03
C LEU A 42 4.54 3.63 6.01
N GLY A 43 4.24 4.90 6.24
CA GLY A 43 3.54 5.77 5.30
C GLY A 43 4.54 6.59 4.49
N PHE A 44 4.55 6.44 3.17
CA PHE A 44 5.45 7.21 2.29
C PHE A 44 4.82 8.55 1.90
N ASN A 45 5.59 9.62 2.10
CA ASN A 45 5.15 10.96 1.80
C ASN A 45 5.11 11.21 0.29
N ALA A 46 4.14 11.99 -0.18
CA ALA A 46 3.99 12.36 -1.58
C ALA A 46 4.02 11.15 -2.56
N GLY A 47 3.41 10.03 -2.19
CA GLY A 47 3.25 8.87 -3.07
C GLY A 47 4.58 8.22 -3.48
N PHE A 48 4.78 8.04 -4.80
CA PHE A 48 6.00 7.41 -5.32
C PHE A 48 7.26 8.25 -5.10
N LEU A 49 7.15 9.57 -4.93
CA LEU A 49 8.32 10.42 -4.64
C LEU A 49 8.95 10.04 -3.29
N GLY A 50 8.13 9.83 -2.25
CA GLY A 50 8.65 9.39 -0.96
C GLY A 50 9.27 8.00 -1.04
N LEU A 51 8.70 7.11 -1.84
CA LEU A 51 9.28 5.78 -2.05
C LEU A 51 10.62 5.82 -2.80
N ILE A 52 10.81 6.76 -3.73
CA ILE A 52 12.09 6.98 -4.43
C ILE A 52 13.14 7.61 -3.51
N ASN A 53 12.73 8.55 -2.66
CA ASN A 53 13.63 9.33 -1.81
C ASN A 53 13.88 8.69 -0.44
N GLY A 54 13.14 7.63 -0.08
CA GLY A 54 13.11 7.10 1.27
C GLY A 54 12.47 8.07 2.29
N ASP A 55 11.55 8.93 1.85
CA ASP A 55 10.80 9.83 2.71
C ASP A 55 9.50 9.16 3.19
N TYR A 56 9.52 8.72 4.45
CA TYR A 56 8.43 8.00 5.10
C TYR A 56 8.29 8.40 6.57
N ILE A 57 7.09 8.15 7.09
CA ILE A 57 6.77 8.22 8.51
C ILE A 57 6.34 6.83 9.01
N GLU A 58 6.68 6.50 10.25
CA GLU A 58 6.07 5.35 10.91
C GLU A 58 4.63 5.72 11.28
N LEU A 59 3.66 4.90 10.87
CA LEU A 59 2.25 5.10 11.18
C LEU A 59 1.90 4.27 12.42
N LYS A 60 1.52 4.95 13.50
CA LYS A 60 1.02 4.34 14.74
C LYS A 60 -0.50 4.41 14.80
N GLU A 61 -1.13 3.53 15.57
CA GLU A 61 -2.59 3.49 15.72
C GLU A 61 -3.19 4.86 16.08
N ALA A 62 -2.52 5.62 16.95
CA ALA A 62 -2.92 6.95 17.35
C ALA A 62 -3.00 7.94 16.17
N GLN A 63 -2.07 7.85 15.22
CA GLN A 63 -2.04 8.70 14.01
C GLN A 63 -3.11 8.32 12.99
N LEU A 64 -3.65 7.10 13.07
CA LEU A 64 -4.74 6.63 12.20
C LEU A 64 -6.13 6.92 12.78
N SER A 65 -6.18 7.42 14.02
CA SER A 65 -7.42 7.81 14.67
C SER A 65 -7.78 9.26 14.31
N GLY A 66 -9.05 9.50 13.95
CA GLY A 66 -9.53 10.85 13.61
C GLY A 66 -9.23 11.34 12.19
N ILE A 67 -8.46 10.60 11.38
CA ILE A 67 -8.09 11.05 10.01
C ILE A 67 -9.24 11.00 8.99
N LEU A 68 -10.38 10.38 9.35
CA LEU A 68 -11.53 10.21 8.46
C LEU A 68 -12.23 11.54 8.14
N THR A 69 -12.11 12.54 9.01
CA THR A 69 -12.71 13.86 8.84
C THR A 69 -11.78 14.84 8.12
N LEU A 70 -10.51 14.45 7.89
CA LEU A 70 -9.53 15.29 7.21
C LEU A 70 -9.72 15.20 5.70
N GLY A 71 -9.73 16.37 5.05
CA GLY A 71 -9.65 16.48 3.60
C GLY A 71 -8.28 16.06 3.07
N GLY A 72 -8.25 15.58 1.83
CA GLY A 72 -7.03 15.12 1.16
C GLY A 72 -6.46 13.84 1.76
N THR A 73 -5.13 13.75 1.86
CA THR A 73 -4.43 12.58 2.40
C THR A 73 -3.35 12.98 3.41
N ILE A 74 -3.29 12.28 4.54
CA ILE A 74 -2.27 12.52 5.59
C ILE A 74 -0.82 12.29 5.12
N LEU A 75 -0.63 11.56 4.02
CA LEU A 75 0.68 11.29 3.42
C LEU A 75 1.01 12.24 2.27
N GLY A 76 0.07 13.11 1.86
CA GLY A 76 0.17 13.84 0.61
C GLY A 76 0.10 12.92 -0.62
N THR A 77 -0.06 13.49 -1.81
CA THR A 77 -0.07 12.70 -3.04
C THR A 77 0.78 13.35 -4.12
N SER A 78 1.37 12.54 -4.99
CA SER A 78 2.06 13.02 -6.19
C SER A 78 1.57 12.30 -7.44
N ARG A 79 1.78 12.94 -8.60
CA ARG A 79 1.56 12.36 -9.92
C ARG A 79 2.84 11.84 -10.57
N GLU A 80 3.85 11.58 -9.74
CA GLU A 80 5.15 11.11 -10.20
C GLU A 80 5.01 9.77 -10.93
N LYS A 81 5.73 9.64 -12.06
CA LYS A 81 5.72 8.44 -12.90
C LYS A 81 7.13 7.86 -12.95
N PRO A 82 7.47 6.91 -12.07
CA PRO A 82 8.81 6.34 -11.98
C PRO A 82 9.31 5.70 -13.28
N TYR A 83 8.41 5.22 -14.15
CA TYR A 83 8.74 4.54 -15.40
C TYR A 83 8.66 5.44 -16.65
N LYS A 84 8.55 6.77 -16.50
CA LYS A 84 8.55 7.65 -17.67
C LYS A 84 9.96 7.70 -18.25
N LEU A 85 10.14 7.16 -19.46
CA LEU A 85 11.42 6.92 -20.16
C LEU A 85 12.34 8.14 -20.31
N VAL A 86 11.83 9.37 -20.12
CA VAL A 86 12.60 10.61 -20.26
C VAL A 86 12.24 11.51 -19.09
N SER A 87 13.20 11.74 -18.20
CA SER A 87 13.22 12.93 -17.35
C SER A 87 13.26 14.16 -18.27
N GLU A 88 12.52 15.23 -17.98
CA GLU A 88 12.57 16.48 -18.77
C GLU A 88 14.01 17.03 -18.92
N ASN A 89 14.93 16.55 -18.07
CA ASN A 89 16.33 16.98 -17.99
C ASN A 89 17.32 16.04 -18.71
N GLY A 90 16.85 14.96 -19.36
CA GLY A 90 17.73 14.04 -20.12
C GLY A 90 18.57 13.06 -19.31
N GLU A 91 18.35 12.96 -17.99
CA GLU A 91 19.03 11.98 -17.12
C GLU A 91 18.45 10.56 -17.29
N GLU A 92 19.32 9.55 -17.19
CA GLU A 92 18.93 8.13 -17.14
C GLU A 92 17.94 7.90 -15.99
N ASN A 93 16.83 7.23 -16.31
CA ASN A 93 15.72 7.06 -15.38
C ASN A 93 15.97 5.93 -14.37
N HIS A 94 16.82 6.17 -13.38
CA HIS A 94 17.10 5.23 -12.27
C HIS A 94 16.02 5.22 -11.17
N LYS A 95 14.85 5.84 -11.40
CA LYS A 95 13.80 5.94 -10.38
C LYS A 95 13.23 4.58 -9.94
N PRO A 96 13.00 3.59 -10.82
CA PRO A 96 12.53 2.27 -10.41
C PRO A 96 13.58 1.51 -9.59
N GLU A 97 14.86 1.64 -9.94
CA GLU A 97 15.98 1.01 -9.21
C GLU A 97 16.07 1.55 -7.77
N LYS A 98 15.93 2.87 -7.60
CA LYS A 98 15.86 3.50 -6.27
C LYS A 98 14.68 2.98 -5.45
N ILE A 99 13.51 2.77 -6.05
CA ILE A 99 12.36 2.18 -5.35
C ILE A 99 12.68 0.77 -4.86
N ILE A 100 13.30 -0.06 -5.71
CA ILE A 100 13.69 -1.43 -5.35
C ILE A 100 14.72 -1.41 -4.23
N GLU A 101 15.68 -0.49 -4.28
CA GLU A 101 16.70 -0.29 -3.25
C GLU A 101 16.05 0.12 -1.92
N THR A 102 15.21 1.17 -1.91
CA THR A 102 14.49 1.62 -0.71
C THR A 102 13.63 0.51 -0.12
N TYR A 103 12.91 -0.24 -0.96
CA TYR A 103 12.10 -1.39 -0.53
C TYR A 103 12.95 -2.44 0.21
N LYS A 104 14.11 -2.80 -0.35
CA LYS A 104 15.04 -3.76 0.24
C LYS A 104 15.72 -3.22 1.51
N ASN A 105 16.18 -1.97 1.49
CA ASN A 105 16.87 -1.32 2.59
C ASN A 105 15.97 -1.18 3.83
N LEU A 106 14.69 -0.85 3.62
CA LEU A 106 13.71 -0.77 4.71
C LEU A 106 13.21 -2.14 5.16
N GLY A 107 13.48 -3.19 4.39
CA GLY A 107 13.04 -4.55 4.65
C GLY A 107 11.52 -4.69 4.57
N LEU A 108 10.90 -4.06 3.57
CA LEU A 108 9.46 -4.15 3.34
C LEU A 108 9.08 -5.54 2.83
N ASP A 109 8.02 -6.12 3.40
CA ASP A 109 7.38 -7.33 2.91
C ASP A 109 6.39 -7.02 1.79
N ALA A 110 5.75 -5.85 1.82
CA ALA A 110 4.79 -5.41 0.81
C ALA A 110 4.61 -3.89 0.80
N VAL A 111 4.14 -3.33 -0.33
CA VAL A 111 3.76 -1.92 -0.46
C VAL A 111 2.34 -1.79 -0.97
N VAL A 112 1.51 -1.07 -0.24
CA VAL A 112 0.12 -0.72 -0.55
C VAL A 112 0.06 0.61 -1.28
N CYS A 113 -0.20 0.56 -2.58
CA CYS A 113 -0.38 1.68 -3.47
C CYS A 113 -1.87 2.04 -3.58
N ILE A 114 -2.28 3.17 -3.02
CA ILE A 114 -3.66 3.64 -3.08
C ILE A 114 -3.76 4.74 -4.13
N GLY A 115 -4.64 4.57 -5.13
CA GLY A 115 -4.75 5.58 -6.18
C GLY A 115 -5.62 5.23 -7.37
N GLY A 116 -5.41 5.99 -8.45
CA GLY A 116 -6.14 5.83 -9.71
C GLY A 116 -5.40 4.97 -10.74
N ASN A 117 -5.85 5.02 -12.00
CA ASN A 117 -5.29 4.24 -13.11
C ASN A 117 -3.76 4.41 -13.28
N GLY A 118 -3.24 5.63 -13.09
CA GLY A 118 -1.80 5.90 -13.21
C GLY A 118 -0.99 5.15 -12.14
N THR A 119 -1.52 5.12 -10.91
CA THR A 119 -0.92 4.41 -9.77
C THR A 119 -0.90 2.91 -10.01
N MET A 120 -1.99 2.33 -10.51
CA MET A 120 -2.05 0.90 -10.84
C MET A 120 -1.04 0.48 -11.89
N LYS A 121 -0.83 1.30 -12.93
CA LYS A 121 0.16 1.00 -13.98
C LYS A 121 1.56 0.93 -13.40
N THR A 122 1.92 1.87 -12.53
CA THR A 122 3.21 1.84 -11.82
C THR A 122 3.30 0.65 -10.88
N ALA A 123 2.22 0.32 -10.16
CA ALA A 123 2.16 -0.82 -9.26
C ALA A 123 2.35 -2.16 -9.98
N ASP A 124 1.73 -2.35 -11.15
CA ASP A 124 1.87 -3.54 -12.00
C ASP A 124 3.31 -3.69 -12.52
N LEU A 125 3.94 -2.58 -12.93
CA LEU A 125 5.34 -2.60 -13.35
C LEU A 125 6.26 -2.98 -12.19
N LEU A 126 6.10 -2.37 -11.01
CA LEU A 126 6.87 -2.72 -9.82
C LEU A 126 6.65 -4.18 -9.39
N SER A 127 5.43 -4.69 -9.58
CA SER A 127 5.11 -6.10 -9.30
C SER A 127 5.84 -7.06 -10.24
N LYS A 128 5.99 -6.70 -11.52
CA LYS A 128 6.77 -7.46 -12.51
C LYS A 128 8.27 -7.45 -12.21
N GLU A 129 8.77 -6.41 -11.55
CA GLU A 129 10.15 -6.35 -11.02
C GLU A 129 10.35 -7.23 -9.77
N GLY A 130 9.33 -7.97 -9.32
CA GLY A 130 9.41 -8.92 -8.22
C GLY A 130 9.12 -8.33 -6.84
N LEU A 131 8.60 -7.10 -6.78
CA LEU A 131 8.13 -6.50 -5.53
C LEU A 131 6.72 -6.97 -5.19
N ASN A 132 6.44 -7.18 -3.90
CA ASN A 132 5.08 -7.47 -3.44
C ASN A 132 4.29 -6.15 -3.39
N ILE A 133 3.65 -5.83 -4.50
CA ILE A 133 2.83 -4.63 -4.60
C ILE A 133 1.36 -5.00 -4.49
N ILE A 134 0.71 -4.21 -3.65
CA ILE A 134 -0.70 -4.23 -3.35
C ILE A 134 -1.27 -2.96 -3.93
N ASP A 135 -2.35 -3.01 -4.70
CA ASP A 135 -2.95 -1.78 -5.21
C ASP A 135 -4.45 -1.67 -4.92
N CYS A 136 -4.86 -0.47 -4.53
CA CYS A 136 -6.24 -0.11 -4.21
C CYS A 136 -6.73 0.86 -5.28
N HIS A 137 -7.42 0.33 -6.28
CA HIS A 137 -7.98 1.14 -7.35
C HIS A 137 -9.20 1.88 -6.85
N ARG A 138 -9.16 3.21 -6.68
CA ARG A 138 -10.24 4.08 -6.18
C ARG A 138 -10.99 3.55 -4.94
N CYS A 139 -11.20 4.37 -3.91
CA CYS A 139 -11.81 3.92 -2.64
C CYS A 139 -13.23 3.30 -2.73
N HIS A 140 -13.85 3.25 -3.91
CA HIS A 140 -15.12 2.60 -4.22
C HIS A 140 -14.99 1.31 -5.08
N ARG A 141 -13.79 0.76 -5.26
CA ARG A 141 -13.49 -0.39 -6.12
C ARG A 141 -12.59 -1.42 -5.39
N PRO A 142 -12.62 -2.69 -5.82
CA PRO A 142 -11.87 -3.78 -5.19
C PRO A 142 -10.35 -3.60 -5.28
N PHE A 143 -9.64 -4.11 -4.26
CA PHE A 143 -8.17 -4.21 -4.25
C PHE A 143 -7.69 -5.22 -5.28
N THR A 144 -6.45 -5.06 -5.76
CA THR A 144 -5.79 -5.98 -6.70
C THR A 144 -4.39 -6.37 -6.22
N TYR A 145 -4.07 -7.68 -6.34
CA TYR A 145 -2.74 -8.25 -6.04
C TYR A 145 -2.28 -8.97 -7.30
N HIS A 146 -1.10 -8.65 -7.85
CA HIS A 146 -0.65 -9.21 -9.12
C HIS A 146 -1.76 -9.20 -10.21
N GLY A 147 -2.56 -8.13 -10.24
CA GLY A 147 -3.68 -7.97 -11.19
C GLY A 147 -4.94 -8.80 -10.91
N GLN A 148 -5.02 -9.56 -9.82
CA GLN A 148 -6.22 -10.32 -9.43
C GLN A 148 -7.15 -9.48 -8.53
N LEU A 149 -8.42 -9.34 -8.93
CA LEU A 149 -9.45 -8.57 -8.21
C LEU A 149 -9.97 -9.31 -6.97
N THR A 150 -10.29 -8.58 -5.90
CA THR A 150 -11.08 -9.14 -4.79
C THR A 150 -12.54 -9.37 -5.20
N PRO A 151 -13.21 -10.43 -4.70
CA PRO A 151 -14.65 -10.62 -4.86
C PRO A 151 -15.44 -9.41 -4.32
N LYS A 152 -16.52 -9.04 -5.00
CA LYS A 152 -17.43 -7.96 -4.55
C LYS A 152 -18.20 -8.42 -3.31
N GLY A 153 -18.01 -7.73 -2.18
CA GLY A 153 -18.80 -7.89 -0.96
C GLY A 153 -18.90 -6.54 -0.24
N ASP A 154 -20.09 -6.21 0.27
CA ASP A 154 -20.59 -4.85 0.46
C ASP A 154 -20.04 -4.05 1.66
N ASP A 155 -18.89 -4.41 2.24
CA ASP A 155 -18.29 -3.60 3.31
C ASP A 155 -16.77 -3.45 3.20
N TYR A 156 -16.36 -2.55 2.29
CA TYR A 156 -14.97 -2.11 2.10
C TYR A 156 -14.37 -1.37 3.32
N ARG A 157 -15.15 -1.12 4.37
CA ARG A 157 -14.73 -0.26 5.48
C ARG A 157 -13.74 -0.89 6.43
N ASN A 158 -13.60 -2.22 6.47
CA ASN A 158 -12.55 -2.92 7.24
C ASN A 158 -12.27 -4.36 6.75
N TYR A 159 -13.30 -5.14 6.42
CA TYR A 159 -13.15 -6.58 6.17
C TYR A 159 -12.39 -6.93 4.88
N GLY A 160 -12.59 -6.16 3.80
CA GLY A 160 -11.87 -6.36 2.54
C GLY A 160 -10.35 -6.14 2.66
N ALA A 161 -9.93 -5.18 3.50
CA ALA A 161 -8.52 -4.94 3.76
C ALA A 161 -7.92 -6.05 4.64
N GLN A 162 -8.65 -6.53 5.66
CA GLN A 162 -8.25 -7.61 6.58
C GLN A 162 -7.99 -8.94 5.88
N CYS A 163 -8.99 -9.47 5.16
CA CYS A 163 -8.90 -10.75 4.47
C CYS A 163 -7.73 -10.79 3.48
N TRP A 164 -7.36 -9.63 2.96
CA TRP A 164 -6.42 -9.49 1.87
C TRP A 164 -5.00 -9.16 2.34
N LEU A 165 -4.83 -8.38 3.44
CA LEU A 165 -3.55 -8.24 4.12
C LEU A 165 -3.04 -9.61 4.61
N ALA A 166 -3.94 -10.47 5.10
CA ALA A 166 -3.61 -11.86 5.44
C ALA A 166 -3.15 -12.69 4.22
N GLY A 167 -3.82 -12.55 3.08
CA GLY A 167 -3.45 -13.26 1.85
C GLY A 167 -2.11 -12.78 1.26
N ALA A 168 -1.98 -11.47 1.02
CA ALA A 168 -0.85 -10.87 0.32
C ALA A 168 0.41 -10.74 1.19
N VAL A 169 0.26 -10.44 2.48
CA VAL A 169 1.41 -10.17 3.36
C VAL A 169 1.75 -11.40 4.20
N LEU A 170 0.78 -12.23 4.60
CA LEU A 170 1.04 -13.39 5.48
C LEU A 170 1.07 -14.74 4.75
N GLY A 171 0.71 -14.79 3.46
CA GLY A 171 0.55 -16.06 2.73
C GLY A 171 -0.56 -16.93 3.32
N ASP A 172 -1.47 -16.33 4.08
CA ASP A 172 -2.44 -17.02 4.89
C ASP A 172 -3.87 -16.75 4.40
N CYS A 173 -4.28 -17.47 3.36
CA CYS A 173 -5.67 -17.47 2.88
C CYS A 173 -6.65 -18.16 3.86
N ARG A 174 -6.23 -18.61 5.06
CA ARG A 174 -7.11 -19.37 5.98
C ARG A 174 -8.23 -18.54 6.58
N TRP A 175 -8.13 -17.21 6.61
CA TRP A 175 -9.21 -16.35 7.09
C TRP A 175 -10.52 -16.56 6.31
N TRP A 176 -10.42 -16.80 5.00
CA TRP A 176 -11.54 -17.16 4.12
C TRP A 176 -12.24 -18.49 4.47
N ARG A 177 -11.53 -19.44 5.10
CA ARG A 177 -12.09 -20.77 5.40
C ARG A 177 -12.83 -20.84 6.73
N HIS A 178 -12.51 -19.96 7.67
CA HIS A 178 -13.03 -20.02 9.03
C HIS A 178 -14.15 -19.03 9.33
N HIS A 179 -14.42 -18.07 8.44
CA HIS A 179 -15.53 -17.13 8.57
C HIS A 179 -16.31 -17.06 7.26
N PRO A 180 -17.14 -18.08 6.94
CA PRO A 180 -18.19 -17.89 5.94
C PRO A 180 -19.08 -16.74 6.42
N HIS A 181 -19.29 -15.74 5.55
CA HIS A 181 -20.25 -14.68 5.80
C HIS A 181 -21.65 -15.28 6.07
N PRO A 182 -22.47 -14.69 6.96
CA PRO A 182 -23.90 -14.97 7.00
C PRO A 182 -24.62 -14.48 5.74
#